data_AF-A0A7S3XH89-F1
#
_entry.id   AF-A0A7S3XH89-F1
#
_cell.length_a   1.000
_cell.length_b   1.000
_cell.length_c   1.000
_cell.angle_alpha   90.00
_cell.angle_beta   90.00
_cell.angle_gamma   90.00
#
_symmetry.space_group_name_H-M   'P 1'
#
loop_
_entity.id
_entity.type
_entity.pdbx_description
1 polymer ?
#
loop_
_entity_poly.entity_id
_entity_poly.type
_entity_poly.pdbx_seq_one_letter_code
_entity_poly.pdbx_strand_id
1 'polypeptide(L)'
;GGGDPQPADTFVVEPAELELEIGETKEVRVWAFPRTLGAHADQLVICVQDNPHPVTFPFTALGVDPELELQGPWVERAEQAAREAAETAARSGSRTSLEAAEAEKPKTGKGDKPKTGRPGTSGKGKGAAPPPPAEEPGEAPGVEPLLDF
;
A
#
# COMPACT_ATOMS: atom_id res chain seq x y z
N GLY A 1 13.31 -18.54 -28.94
CA GLY A 1 11.96 -18.54 -28.38
C GLY A 1 12.03 -17.80 -27.07
N GLY A 2 11.39 -16.65 -26.97
CA GLY A 2 11.22 -15.96 -25.69
C GLY A 2 10.20 -16.77 -24.88
N GLY A 3 10.63 -17.34 -23.76
CA GLY A 3 9.71 -17.88 -22.78
C GLY A 3 9.25 -16.72 -21.92
N ASP A 4 7.99 -16.35 -22.04
CA ASP A 4 7.34 -15.53 -21.01
C ASP A 4 7.51 -16.23 -19.66
N PRO A 5 7.83 -15.48 -18.58
CA PRO A 5 7.95 -16.07 -17.25
C PRO A 5 6.59 -16.67 -16.88
N GLN A 6 6.53 -18.00 -16.76
CA GLN A 6 5.32 -18.67 -16.30
C GLN A 6 5.00 -18.15 -14.89
N PRO A 7 3.74 -17.78 -14.61
CA PRO A 7 3.32 -17.41 -13.27
C PRO A 7 3.60 -18.60 -12.35
N ALA A 8 4.24 -18.37 -11.20
CA ALA A 8 4.44 -19.45 -10.25
C ALA A 8 3.10 -19.83 -9.61
N ASP A 9 2.95 -21.11 -9.29
CA ASP A 9 1.73 -21.65 -8.71
C ASP A 9 1.45 -21.05 -7.33
N THR A 10 0.21 -20.64 -7.09
CA THR A 10 -0.26 -20.13 -5.79
C THR A 10 -0.21 -21.23 -4.74
N PHE A 11 -0.48 -22.48 -5.13
CA PHE A 11 -0.52 -23.61 -4.22
C PHE A 11 0.57 -24.61 -4.56
N VAL A 12 1.25 -25.11 -3.53
CA VAL A 12 2.29 -26.13 -3.65
C VAL A 12 1.92 -27.28 -2.72
N VAL A 13 2.03 -28.52 -3.20
CA VAL A 13 1.67 -29.72 -2.43
C VAL A 13 2.87 -30.65 -2.35
N GLU A 14 3.18 -31.15 -1.15
CA GLU A 14 4.23 -32.15 -0.95
C GLU A 14 3.86 -33.14 0.18
N PRO A 15 4.10 -34.44 0.00
CA PRO A 15 4.55 -35.06 -1.25
C PRO A 15 3.42 -35.14 -2.29
N ALA A 16 3.77 -35.14 -3.58
CA ALA A 16 2.80 -35.29 -4.68
C ALA A 16 2.29 -36.74 -4.81
N GLU A 17 3.11 -37.70 -4.42
CA GLU A 17 2.79 -39.13 -4.40
C GLU A 17 3.20 -39.71 -3.05
N LEU A 18 2.39 -40.64 -2.54
CA LEU A 18 2.64 -41.32 -1.28
C LEU A 18 2.08 -42.74 -1.36
N GLU A 19 2.75 -43.66 -0.68
CA GLU A 19 2.27 -45.03 -0.48
C GLU A 19 1.73 -45.14 0.95
N LEU A 20 0.62 -45.85 1.18
CA LEU A 20 0.06 -46.07 2.52
C LEU A 20 -0.12 -47.56 2.78
N GLU A 21 0.27 -48.01 3.97
CA GLU A 21 -0.09 -49.34 4.46
C GLU A 21 -1.51 -49.36 5.06
N ILE A 22 -2.06 -50.56 5.22
CA ILE A 22 -3.40 -50.74 5.79
C ILE A 22 -3.43 -50.23 7.23
N GLY A 23 -4.26 -49.21 7.49
CA GLY A 23 -4.38 -48.57 8.80
C GLY A 23 -3.35 -47.47 9.07
N GLU A 24 -2.51 -47.14 8.08
CA GLU A 24 -1.56 -46.03 8.19
C GLU A 24 -2.23 -44.69 7.90
N THR A 25 -1.62 -43.60 8.37
CA THR A 25 -1.95 -42.23 8.00
C THR A 25 -0.66 -41.46 7.75
N LYS A 26 -0.59 -40.72 6.64
CA LYS A 26 0.53 -39.83 6.31
C LYS A 26 0.05 -38.40 6.17
N GLU A 27 0.96 -37.46 6.42
CA GLU A 27 0.71 -36.03 6.29
C GLU A 27 1.03 -35.57 4.87
N VAL A 28 0.14 -34.76 4.29
CA VAL A 28 0.37 -34.01 3.05
C VAL A 28 0.31 -32.53 3.38
N ARG A 29 1.32 -31.78 2.96
CA ARG A 29 1.40 -30.34 3.19
C ARG A 29 0.95 -29.59 1.95
N VAL A 30 0.09 -28.61 2.17
CA VAL A 30 -0.33 -27.64 1.15
C VAL A 30 0.14 -26.28 1.61
N TRP A 31 0.99 -25.63 0.80
CA TRP A 31 1.39 -24.24 1.00
C TRP A 31 0.66 -23.35 0.03
N ALA A 32 0.38 -22.12 0.46
CA ALA A 32 -0.26 -21.09 -0.34
C ALA A 32 0.57 -19.81 -0.34
N PHE A 33 0.88 -19.29 -1.52
CA PHE A 33 1.66 -18.06 -1.74
C PHE A 33 0.91 -17.11 -2.70
N PRO A 34 -0.25 -16.57 -2.30
CA PRO A 34 -1.03 -15.67 -3.14
C PRO A 34 -0.23 -14.41 -3.48
N ARG A 35 -0.06 -14.12 -4.77
CA ARG A 35 0.68 -12.95 -5.26
C ARG A 35 -0.18 -11.71 -5.52
N THR A 36 -1.49 -11.88 -5.46
CA THR A 36 -2.47 -10.81 -5.68
C THR A 36 -3.49 -10.80 -4.56
N LEU A 37 -4.08 -9.64 -4.32
CA LEU A 37 -5.16 -9.47 -3.36
C LEU A 37 -6.40 -10.28 -3.75
N GLY A 38 -7.16 -10.70 -2.76
CA GLY A 38 -8.41 -11.42 -2.94
C GLY A 38 -8.30 -12.92 -2.73
N ALA A 39 -9.43 -13.61 -2.95
CA ALA A 39 -9.55 -15.04 -2.70
C ALA A 39 -9.00 -15.87 -3.85
N HIS A 40 -8.19 -16.86 -3.52
CA HIS A 40 -7.66 -17.88 -4.41
C HIS A 40 -8.26 -19.21 -3.97
N ALA A 41 -9.23 -19.72 -4.72
CA ALA A 41 -9.89 -20.98 -4.42
C ALA A 41 -9.34 -22.09 -5.32
N ASP A 42 -9.08 -23.25 -4.74
CA ASP A 42 -8.61 -24.44 -5.46
C ASP A 42 -9.06 -25.71 -4.71
N GLN A 43 -8.73 -26.89 -5.24
CA GLN A 43 -9.08 -28.17 -4.65
C GLN A 43 -7.94 -29.18 -4.73
N LEU A 44 -7.67 -29.87 -3.63
CA LEU A 44 -6.73 -31.00 -3.62
C LEU A 44 -7.49 -32.25 -4.07
N VAL A 45 -7.13 -32.77 -5.24
CA VAL A 45 -7.69 -34.01 -5.78
C VAL A 45 -6.74 -35.16 -5.45
N ILE A 46 -7.21 -36.08 -4.61
CA ILE A 46 -6.48 -37.29 -4.22
C ILE A 46 -7.03 -38.47 -5.00
N CYS A 47 -6.17 -39.07 -5.81
CA CYS A 47 -6.46 -40.29 -6.54
C CYS A 47 -5.79 -41.47 -5.83
N VAL A 48 -6.60 -42.38 -5.30
CA VAL A 48 -6.11 -43.66 -4.76
C VAL A 48 -6.14 -44.69 -5.87
N GLN A 49 -5.06 -45.46 -6.03
CA GLN A 49 -4.98 -46.50 -7.05
C GLN A 49 -6.12 -47.51 -6.86
N ASP A 50 -6.74 -47.93 -7.98
CA ASP A 50 -7.90 -48.81 -8.03
C ASP A 50 -9.16 -48.30 -7.30
N ASN A 51 -9.17 -47.04 -6.87
CA ASN A 51 -10.39 -46.36 -6.42
C ASN A 51 -10.99 -45.52 -7.55
N PRO A 52 -12.16 -45.89 -8.10
CA PRO A 52 -12.79 -45.16 -9.20
C PRO A 52 -13.34 -43.78 -8.79
N HIS A 53 -13.39 -43.47 -7.49
CA HIS A 53 -13.89 -42.19 -6.98
C HIS A 53 -12.76 -41.40 -6.31
N PRO A 54 -12.24 -40.34 -6.96
CA PRO A 54 -11.25 -39.48 -6.34
C PRO A 54 -11.88 -38.72 -5.16
N VAL A 55 -11.04 -38.41 -4.16
CA VAL A 55 -11.45 -37.59 -3.01
C VAL A 55 -10.99 -36.16 -3.26
N THR A 56 -11.88 -35.20 -3.07
CA THR A 56 -11.61 -33.79 -3.34
C THR A 56 -11.72 -32.99 -2.05
N PHE A 57 -10.71 -32.19 -1.75
CA PHE A 57 -10.71 -31.26 -0.63
C PHE A 57 -10.65 -29.82 -1.15
N PRO A 58 -11.77 -29.08 -1.20
CA PRO A 58 -11.74 -27.68 -1.58
C PRO A 58 -11.06 -26.84 -0.49
N PHE A 59 -10.25 -25.88 -0.88
CA PHE A 59 -9.60 -24.93 0.02
C PHE A 59 -9.52 -23.54 -0.61
N THR A 60 -9.23 -22.54 0.21
CA THR A 60 -9.11 -21.15 -0.24
C THR A 60 -8.00 -20.46 0.55
N ALA A 61 -7.18 -19.67 -0.13
CA ALA A 61 -6.22 -18.76 0.46
C ALA A 61 -6.59 -17.32 0.12
N LEU A 62 -6.41 -16.40 1.05
CA LEU A 62 -6.70 -14.98 0.84
C LEU A 62 -5.37 -14.22 0.76
N GLY A 63 -5.14 -13.56 -0.39
CA GLY A 63 -4.10 -12.56 -0.50
C GLY A 63 -4.58 -11.26 0.13
N VAL A 64 -3.83 -10.75 1.11
CA VAL A 64 -4.12 -9.49 1.81
C VAL A 64 -2.88 -8.62 1.85
N ASP A 65 -3.07 -7.30 1.87
CA ASP A 65 -2.01 -6.33 2.14
C ASP A 65 -2.14 -5.91 3.61
N PRO A 66 -1.29 -6.40 4.52
CA PRO A 66 -1.41 -6.10 5.93
C PRO A 66 -0.92 -4.68 6.23
N GLU A 67 -1.83 -3.84 6.70
CA GLU A 67 -1.49 -2.50 7.20
C GLU A 67 -1.41 -2.51 8.74
N LEU A 68 -0.43 -1.78 9.28
CA LEU A 68 -0.26 -1.59 10.73
C LEU A 68 -0.02 -0.11 11.03
N GLU A 69 -0.95 0.49 11.76
CA GLU A 69 -0.81 1.84 12.29
C GLU A 69 -0.45 1.79 13.78
N LEU A 70 0.59 2.53 14.17
CA LEU A 70 1.08 2.57 15.56
C LEU A 70 0.91 3.97 16.14
N GLN A 71 0.09 4.05 17.20
CA GLN A 71 -0.18 5.30 17.91
C GLN A 71 0.47 5.30 19.30
N GLY A 72 1.17 6.38 19.63
CA GLY A 72 1.76 6.53 20.97
C GLY A 72 2.63 7.79 21.12
N PRO A 73 3.22 8.00 22.30
CA PRO A 73 3.88 9.26 22.68
C PRO A 73 5.11 9.60 21.83
N TRP A 74 5.57 8.68 20.98
CA TRP A 74 6.61 8.94 19.99
C TRP A 74 6.13 9.87 18.85
N VAL A 75 4.83 9.89 18.54
CA VAL A 75 4.27 10.75 17.49
C VAL A 75 4.43 12.22 17.89
N GLU A 76 3.97 12.59 19.09
CA GLU A 76 4.08 13.94 19.64
C GLU A 76 5.54 14.40 19.79
N ARG A 77 6.42 13.49 20.24
CA ARG A 77 7.86 13.78 20.35
C ARG A 77 8.51 14.03 18.99
N ALA A 78 8.12 13.29 17.95
CA ALA A 78 8.64 13.48 16.61
C ALA A 78 8.18 14.82 16.00
N GLU A 79 6.90 15.18 16.20
CA GLU A 79 6.36 16.48 15.78
C GLU A 79 7.04 17.65 16.51
N GLN A 80 7.23 17.51 17.83
CA GLN A 80 7.90 18.53 18.63
C GLN A 80 9.37 18.72 18.21
N ALA A 81 10.10 17.62 17.99
CA ALA A 81 11.48 17.67 17.49
C ALA A 81 11.57 18.30 16.09
N ALA A 82 10.62 18.01 15.19
CA ALA A 82 10.57 18.60 13.85
C ALA A 82 10.31 20.12 13.90
N ARG A 83 9.42 20.57 14.81
CA ARG A 83 9.13 22.00 15.02
C ARG A 83 10.36 22.74 15.57
N GLU A 84 11.05 22.15 16.54
CA GLU A 84 12.28 22.71 17.12
C GLU A 84 13.41 22.77 16.07
N ALA A 85 13.54 21.75 15.21
CA ALA A 85 14.50 21.73 14.09
C ALA A 85 14.20 22.83 13.04
N ALA A 86 12.92 23.04 12.70
CA ALA A 86 12.51 24.10 11.78
C ALA A 86 12.77 25.50 12.35
N GLU A 87 12.50 25.71 13.64
CA GLU A 87 12.76 26.99 14.32
C GLU A 87 14.27 27.29 14.40
N THR A 88 15.08 26.29 14.74
CA THR A 88 16.54 26.43 14.76
C THR A 88 17.12 26.67 13.37
N ALA A 89 16.59 26.04 12.32
CA ALA A 89 16.97 26.30 10.93
C ALA A 89 16.58 27.72 10.49
N ALA A 90 15.37 28.19 10.81
CA ALA A 90 14.93 29.55 10.50
C ALA A 90 15.79 30.62 11.19
N ARG A 91 16.19 30.36 12.45
CA ARG A 91 17.05 31.26 13.22
C ARG A 91 18.50 31.25 12.73
N SER A 92 18.98 30.13 12.21
CA SER A 92 20.29 29.99 11.58
C SER A 92 20.37 30.69 10.22
N GLY A 93 19.36 30.52 9.35
CA GLY A 93 19.31 31.15 8.03
C GLY A 93 19.29 32.69 8.07
N SER A 94 18.77 33.28 9.15
CA SER A 94 18.78 34.73 9.36
C SER A 94 20.16 35.28 9.80
N ARG A 95 21.06 34.41 10.29
CA ARG A 95 22.38 34.82 10.78
C ARG A 95 23.41 34.97 9.65
N THR A 96 23.28 34.19 8.57
CA THR A 96 24.18 34.27 7.41
C THR A 96 23.94 35.51 6.54
N SER A 97 22.79 36.17 6.66
CA SER A 97 22.47 37.41 5.92
C SER A 97 23.00 38.68 6.58
N LEU A 98 23.32 38.64 7.88
CA LEU A 98 23.83 39.80 8.63
C LEU A 98 25.36 39.94 8.57
N GLU A 99 26.09 38.88 8.20
CA GLU A 99 27.56 38.91 8.07
C GLU A 99 28.03 39.34 6.66
N ALA A 100 27.13 39.46 5.68
CA ALA A 100 27.44 39.94 4.33
C ALA A 100 27.19 41.46 4.12
N ALA A 101 26.79 42.19 5.16
CA ALA A 101 26.36 43.59 5.05
C ALA A 101 27.37 44.64 5.57
N GLU A 102 28.62 44.26 5.86
CA GLU A 102 29.68 45.19 6.22
C GLU A 102 30.78 45.25 5.14
N ALA A 103 30.43 45.75 3.95
CA ALA A 103 31.38 46.36 3.03
C ALA A 103 30.69 47.42 2.16
N GLU A 104 31.07 48.68 2.41
CA GLU A 104 30.96 49.88 1.56
C GLU A 104 29.59 50.50 1.17
N LYS A 105 29.42 51.76 1.59
CA LYS A 105 28.57 52.83 1.00
C LYS A 105 29.52 53.89 0.39
N PRO A 106 29.04 54.92 -0.36
CA PRO A 106 28.22 54.92 -1.58
C PRO A 106 28.75 55.95 -2.62
N LYS A 107 28.32 55.92 -3.90
CA LYS A 107 28.33 57.15 -4.74
C LYS A 107 27.06 57.30 -5.59
N THR A 108 26.57 58.53 -5.54
CA THR A 108 25.34 59.09 -6.08
C THR A 108 25.40 59.30 -7.59
N GLY A 109 24.29 59.02 -8.28
CA GLY A 109 24.09 59.36 -9.69
C GLY A 109 22.60 59.44 -10.00
N LYS A 110 22.11 60.67 -10.20
CA LYS A 110 20.72 61.05 -10.45
C LYS A 110 20.41 60.91 -11.95
N GLY A 111 19.27 60.30 -12.30
CA GLY A 111 18.81 60.24 -13.69
C GLY A 111 17.38 59.72 -13.82
N ASP A 112 16.49 60.64 -14.19
CA ASP A 112 15.21 60.56 -14.90
C ASP A 112 14.35 59.28 -14.98
N LYS A 113 13.06 59.47 -14.62
CA LYS A 113 11.87 58.73 -15.10
C LYS A 113 11.76 58.87 -16.64
N PRO A 114 11.09 57.99 -17.43
CA PRO A 114 9.73 57.53 -17.11
C PRO A 114 9.20 56.22 -17.76
N LYS A 115 7.91 55.97 -17.48
CA LYS A 115 6.88 55.26 -18.28
C LYS A 115 6.74 53.73 -18.22
N THR A 116 5.64 53.35 -17.54
CA THR A 116 4.54 52.49 -18.02
C THR A 116 4.89 51.17 -18.72
N GLY A 117 4.73 50.07 -17.99
CA GLY A 117 4.60 48.72 -18.53
C GLY A 117 3.76 47.87 -17.59
N ARG A 118 2.59 47.43 -18.05
CA ARG A 118 1.57 46.65 -17.35
C ARG A 118 1.96 45.17 -17.38
N PRO A 119 2.06 44.43 -16.26
CA PRO A 119 2.20 42.98 -16.33
C PRO A 119 0.82 42.31 -16.32
N GLY A 120 0.65 41.37 -17.25
CA GLY A 120 -0.54 40.56 -17.43
C GLY A 120 -0.86 39.70 -16.21
N THR A 121 -2.16 39.55 -15.98
CA THR A 121 -2.73 38.69 -14.95
C THR A 121 -2.57 37.21 -15.31
N SER A 122 -2.12 36.48 -14.30
CA SER A 122 -1.83 35.06 -14.22
C SER A 122 -3.02 34.16 -14.56
N GLY A 123 -2.73 33.07 -15.27
CA GLY A 123 -2.93 31.72 -14.73
C GLY A 123 -4.37 31.29 -14.41
N LYS A 124 -5.01 30.70 -15.41
CA LYS A 124 -6.24 29.91 -15.34
C LYS A 124 -5.92 28.56 -14.66
N GLY A 125 -6.40 28.34 -13.42
CA GLY A 125 -6.31 27.07 -12.70
C GLY A 125 -7.70 26.62 -12.26
N LYS A 126 -8.16 25.49 -12.78
CA LYS A 126 -9.51 24.92 -12.64
C LYS A 126 -9.79 24.52 -11.18
N GLY A 127 -10.95 24.93 -10.66
CA GLY A 127 -11.53 24.30 -9.48
C GLY A 127 -11.94 22.86 -9.83
N ALA A 128 -11.42 21.89 -9.09
CA ALA A 128 -11.91 20.53 -9.12
C ALA A 128 -13.25 20.46 -8.36
N ALA A 129 -14.24 19.78 -8.96
CA ALA A 129 -15.51 19.49 -8.33
C ALA A 129 -15.32 18.52 -7.15
N PRO A 130 -16.15 18.61 -6.08
CA PRO A 130 -16.12 17.62 -5.01
C PRO A 130 -16.59 16.24 -5.51
N PRO A 131 -16.07 15.13 -4.94
CA PRO A 131 -16.53 13.78 -5.27
C PRO A 131 -17.97 13.55 -4.78
N PRO A 132 -18.73 12.65 -5.45
CA PRO A 132 -20.08 12.29 -5.01
C PRO A 132 -20.08 11.52 -3.68
N PRO A 133 -21.19 11.55 -2.92
CA PRO A 133 -21.31 10.84 -1.64
C PRO A 133 -21.26 9.32 -1.82
N ALA A 134 -20.67 8.65 -0.84
CA ALA A 134 -20.56 7.19 -0.76
C ALA A 134 -21.95 6.52 -0.81
N GLU A 135 -22.10 5.53 -1.68
CA GLU A 135 -23.22 4.58 -1.61
C GLU A 135 -23.05 3.72 -0.35
N GLU A 136 -24.09 3.67 0.48
CA GLU A 136 -24.17 2.75 1.61
C GLU A 136 -24.32 1.31 1.08
N PRO A 137 -23.52 0.34 1.57
CA PRO A 137 -23.72 -1.04 1.19
C PRO A 137 -25.05 -1.54 1.77
N GLY A 138 -25.93 -1.95 0.87
CA GLY A 138 -27.23 -2.55 1.17
C GLY A 138 -27.10 -3.74 2.11
N GLU A 139 -28.03 -3.76 3.06
CA GLU A 139 -28.26 -4.81 4.05
C GLU A 139 -28.35 -6.19 3.38
N ALA A 140 -27.43 -7.09 3.74
CA ALA A 140 -27.49 -8.48 3.29
C ALA A 140 -28.68 -9.19 3.96
N PRO A 141 -29.49 -9.96 3.22
CA PRO A 141 -30.61 -10.68 3.81
C PRO A 141 -30.10 -11.74 4.80
N GLY A 142 -30.74 -11.77 5.97
CA GLY A 142 -30.43 -12.65 7.08
C GLY A 142 -30.37 -14.11 6.66
N VAL A 143 -29.20 -14.72 6.89
CA VAL A 143 -29.03 -16.16 6.77
C VAL A 143 -29.58 -16.78 8.05
N GLU A 144 -30.74 -17.42 7.97
CA GLU A 144 -31.27 -18.22 9.07
C GLU A 144 -30.35 -19.42 9.33
N PRO A 145 -30.02 -19.75 10.59
CA PRO A 145 -29.29 -20.97 10.89
C PRO A 145 -30.23 -22.16 10.70
N LEU A 146 -29.98 -22.95 9.66
CA LEU A 146 -30.58 -24.28 9.49
C LEU A 146 -30.00 -25.22 10.56
N LEU A 147 -30.85 -25.56 11.54
CA LEU A 147 -30.61 -26.61 12.52
C LEU A 147 -30.78 -28.01 11.89
N ASP A 148 -30.04 -28.95 12.51
CA ASP A 148 -30.19 -30.41 12.54
C ASP A 148 -29.77 -31.23 11.30
N PHE A 149 -28.76 -32.11 11.48
CA PHE A 149 -28.93 -33.51 11.93
C PHE A 149 -27.67 -34.04 12.64
#